data_AF-A0A1D2N328-F1
#
_entry.id   AF-A0A1D2N328-F1
#
_cell.length_a   1.000
_cell.length_b   1.000
_cell.length_c   1.000
_cell.angle_alpha   90.00
_cell.angle_beta   90.00
_cell.angle_gamma   90.00
#
_symmetry.space_group_name_H-M   'P 1'
#
loop_
_entity.id
_entity.type
_entity.pdbx_description
1 polymer ?
#
loop_
_entity_poly.entity_id
_entity_poly.type
_entity_poly.pdbx_seq_one_letter_code
_entity_poly.pdbx_strand_id
1 'polypeptide(L)'
;MDLGVCILTVHGMECFLVLIKAIKRAITLRHQKNESAFELPAQNSSVSVSASKGKIHDRRNSDFLHIRKLSLFFVCLILVTYGLRTWSRNGVWGSRLALFTSGIKDNPKNAKMHYNYANLQKDMGNTKEAIKHYSTAIRLWPEYASAHNNLGTLLDDPIVAEHEFLRAIRGNHAHGGAHFNLGVLYMIS
;
A
#
# COMPACT_ATOMS: atom_id res chain seq x y z
N MET A 1 -3.06 -7.05 1.62
CA MET A 1 -1.92 -6.11 1.58
C MET A 1 -0.98 -6.66 0.55
N ASP A 2 -0.82 -5.95 -0.57
CA ASP A 2 -0.09 -6.40 -1.75
C ASP A 2 1.35 -6.79 -1.45
N LEU A 3 1.63 -8.09 -1.44
CA LEU A 3 2.99 -8.62 -1.34
C LEU A 3 3.84 -8.13 -2.54
N GLY A 4 3.24 -7.94 -3.72
CA GLY A 4 3.93 -7.48 -4.92
C GLY A 4 4.37 -6.01 -4.87
N VAL A 5 3.55 -5.12 -4.29
CA VAL A 5 3.92 -3.71 -4.07
C VAL A 5 4.95 -3.60 -2.96
N CYS A 6 4.83 -4.41 -1.89
CA CYS A 6 5.87 -4.52 -0.86
C CYS A 6 7.20 -5.05 -1.41
N ILE A 7 7.21 -6.03 -2.31
CA ILE A 7 8.46 -6.55 -2.89
C ILE A 7 9.11 -5.49 -3.79
N LEU A 8 8.34 -4.77 -4.61
CA LEU A 8 8.85 -3.68 -5.46
C LEU A 8 9.32 -2.45 -4.64
N THR A 9 8.67 -2.12 -3.53
CA THR A 9 9.11 -1.02 -2.66
C THR A 9 10.29 -1.43 -1.77
N VAL A 10 10.35 -2.67 -1.28
CA VAL A 10 11.49 -3.18 -0.51
C VAL A 10 12.72 -3.35 -1.41
N HIS A 11 12.59 -3.94 -2.61
CA HIS A 11 13.70 -3.95 -3.58
C HIS A 11 14.08 -2.54 -4.04
N GLY A 12 13.10 -1.65 -4.22
CA GLY A 12 13.35 -0.25 -4.56
C GLY A 12 14.13 0.50 -3.49
N MET A 13 13.81 0.30 -2.20
CA MET A 13 14.54 0.88 -1.08
C MET A 13 15.93 0.24 -0.90
N GLU A 14 16.07 -1.07 -1.07
CA GLU A 14 17.37 -1.75 -1.03
C GLU A 14 18.30 -1.25 -2.14
N CYS A 15 17.80 -1.12 -3.38
CA CYS A 15 18.53 -0.51 -4.48
C CYS A 15 18.91 0.95 -4.19
N PHE A 16 18.04 1.71 -3.54
CA PHE A 16 18.33 3.09 -3.14
C PHE A 16 19.41 3.17 -2.04
N LEU A 17 19.39 2.26 -1.06
CA LEU A 17 20.42 2.15 -0.03
C LEU A 17 21.77 1.70 -0.60
N VAL A 18 21.76 0.78 -1.56
CA VAL A 18 22.96 0.36 -2.31
C VAL A 18 23.53 1.54 -3.11
N LEU A 19 22.67 2.33 -3.76
CA LEU A 19 23.08 3.53 -4.49
C LEU A 19 23.67 4.59 -3.54
N ILE A 20 23.06 4.84 -2.38
CA ILE A 20 23.59 5.75 -1.35
C ILE A 20 24.94 5.26 -0.83
N LYS A 21 25.10 3.96 -0.53
CA LYS A 21 26.38 3.38 -0.10
C LYS A 21 27.45 3.51 -1.18
N ALA A 22 27.09 3.27 -2.45
CA ALA A 22 28.00 3.41 -3.58
C ALA A 22 28.44 4.87 -3.77
N ILE A 23 27.52 5.83 -3.68
CA ILE A 23 27.83 7.27 -3.75
C ILE A 23 28.71 7.69 -2.58
N LYS A 24 28.39 7.27 -1.35
CA LYS A 24 29.19 7.59 -0.16
C LYS A 24 30.61 7.04 -0.29
N ARG A 25 30.77 5.80 -0.77
CA ARG A 25 32.08 5.17 -1.03
C ARG A 25 32.85 5.87 -2.13
N ALA A 26 32.19 6.26 -3.23
CA ALA A 26 32.82 7.01 -4.32
C ALA A 26 33.34 8.38 -3.84
N ILE A 27 32.59 9.07 -2.98
CA ILE A 27 33.01 10.34 -2.38
C ILE A 27 34.23 10.14 -1.46
N THR A 28 34.22 9.11 -0.60
CA THR A 28 35.35 8.80 0.29
C THR A 28 36.62 8.46 -0.48
N LEU A 29 36.52 7.63 -1.52
CA LEU A 29 37.68 7.27 -2.37
C LEU A 29 38.24 8.48 -3.12
N ARG A 30 37.37 9.41 -3.56
CA ARG A 30 37.79 10.66 -4.20
C ARG A 30 38.51 11.60 -3.23
N HIS A 31 38.11 11.61 -1.95
CA HIS A 31 38.79 12.36 -0.90
C HIS A 31 40.19 11.80 -0.64
N GLN A 32 40.30 10.49 -0.47
CA GLN A 32 41.56 9.82 -0.18
C GLN A 32 42.59 9.95 -1.32
N LYS A 33 42.12 9.87 -2.58
CA LYS A 33 42.97 10.10 -3.77
C LYS A 33 43.52 11.53 -3.85
N ASN A 34 42.76 12.52 -3.38
CA ASN A 34 43.21 13.91 -3.34
C ASN A 34 44.23 14.17 -2.22
N GLU A 35 44.17 13.45 -1.10
CA GLU A 35 45.17 13.53 -0.03
C GLU A 35 46.49 12.89 -0.45
N SER A 36 46.47 11.73 -1.11
CA SER A 36 47.68 11.07 -1.64
C SER A 36 48.35 11.84 -2.80
N ALA A 37 47.64 12.74 -3.46
CA ALA A 37 48.20 13.57 -4.54
C ALA A 37 48.92 14.84 -4.01
N PHE A 38 48.87 15.11 -2.71
CA PHE A 38 49.43 16.30 -2.07
C PHE A 38 50.89 16.12 -1.59
N GLU A 39 51.43 14.90 -1.56
CA GLU A 39 52.82 14.60 -1.13
C GLU A 39 53.86 14.61 -2.27
N LEU A 40 53.76 15.55 -3.23
CA LEU A 40 54.85 15.81 -4.19
C LEU A 40 55.74 16.96 -3.71
N PRO A 41 57.08 16.85 -3.85
CA PRO A 41 58.02 17.81 -3.28
C PRO A 41 57.80 19.21 -3.88
N ALA A 42 57.75 20.21 -2.99
CA ALA A 42 57.51 21.60 -3.32
C ALA A 42 58.59 22.15 -4.29
N GLN A 43 58.20 22.41 -5.53
CA GLN A 43 58.92 23.31 -6.43
C GLN A 43 58.05 24.51 -6.80
N ASN A 44 58.66 25.69 -6.60
CA ASN A 44 58.15 27.05 -6.75
C ASN A 44 57.23 27.30 -7.95
N SER A 45 55.97 27.69 -7.68
CA SER A 45 55.14 28.50 -8.59
C SER A 45 53.96 29.15 -7.87
N SER A 46 54.21 30.21 -7.10
CA SER A 46 53.18 30.95 -6.34
C SER A 46 52.16 31.71 -7.20
N VAL A 47 52.37 31.82 -8.52
CA VAL A 47 51.50 32.57 -9.45
C VAL A 47 50.44 31.70 -10.15
N SER A 48 50.62 30.38 -10.23
CA SER A 48 49.66 29.46 -10.89
C SER A 48 48.70 28.76 -9.91
N VAL A 49 49.09 28.65 -8.63
CA VAL A 49 48.31 27.92 -7.61
C VAL A 49 47.01 28.64 -7.23
N SER A 50 47.01 29.98 -7.13
CA SER A 50 45.81 30.77 -6.80
C SER A 50 44.74 30.69 -7.91
N ALA A 51 45.15 30.87 -9.17
CA ALA A 51 44.27 30.73 -10.33
C ALA A 51 43.73 29.29 -10.49
N SER A 52 44.57 28.28 -10.23
CA SER A 52 44.13 26.88 -10.24
C SER A 52 43.14 26.56 -9.11
N LYS A 53 43.35 27.08 -7.89
CA LYS A 53 42.43 26.93 -6.75
C LYS A 53 41.07 27.57 -7.03
N GLY A 54 41.04 28.77 -7.61
CA GLY A 54 39.79 29.42 -8.03
C GLY A 54 39.02 28.59 -9.06
N LYS A 55 39.71 28.05 -10.07
CA LYS A 55 39.12 27.21 -11.12
C LYS A 55 38.62 25.85 -10.60
N ILE A 56 39.30 25.28 -9.60
CA ILE A 56 38.89 24.04 -8.90
C ILE A 56 37.68 24.30 -8.00
N HIS A 57 37.65 25.43 -7.28
CA HIS A 57 36.53 25.81 -6.43
C HIS A 57 35.26 26.06 -7.27
N ASP A 58 35.39 26.76 -8.39
CA ASP A 58 34.29 27.04 -9.31
C ASP A 58 33.75 25.76 -9.99
N ARG A 59 34.64 24.84 -10.43
CA ARG A 59 34.23 23.49 -10.87
C ARG A 59 33.51 22.71 -9.79
N ARG A 60 34.01 22.72 -8.54
CA ARG A 60 33.39 22.01 -7.41
C ARG A 60 31.99 22.57 -7.09
N ASN A 61 31.82 23.89 -7.17
CA ASN A 61 30.54 24.55 -6.95
C ASN A 61 29.54 24.23 -8.09
N SER A 62 30.03 24.22 -9.34
CA SER A 62 29.25 23.76 -10.50
C SER A 62 28.84 22.30 -10.38
N ASP A 63 29.75 21.40 -10.02
CA ASP A 63 29.47 19.97 -9.83
C ASP A 63 28.43 19.74 -8.72
N PHE A 64 28.57 20.46 -7.59
CA PHE A 64 27.62 20.39 -6.47
C PHE A 64 26.23 20.90 -6.88
N LEU A 65 26.17 22.00 -7.64
CA LEU A 65 24.92 22.53 -8.18
C LEU A 65 24.27 21.56 -9.17
N HIS A 66 25.05 20.88 -10.01
CA HIS A 66 24.56 19.85 -10.93
C HIS A 66 24.01 18.63 -10.18
N ILE A 67 24.73 18.12 -9.18
CA ILE A 67 24.26 16.99 -8.35
C ILE A 67 22.98 17.37 -7.61
N ARG A 68 22.85 18.60 -7.09
CA ARG A 68 21.63 19.09 -6.44
C ARG A 68 20.45 19.16 -7.41
N LYS A 69 20.65 19.71 -8.61
CA LYS A 69 19.62 19.76 -9.67
C LYS A 69 19.18 18.36 -10.09
N LEU A 70 20.13 17.45 -10.25
CA LEU A 70 19.85 16.05 -10.59
C LEU A 70 19.08 15.34 -9.47
N SER A 71 19.47 15.57 -8.22
CA SER A 71 18.77 15.02 -7.05
C SER A 71 17.33 15.54 -6.96
N LEU A 72 17.13 16.84 -7.16
CA LEU A 72 15.80 17.45 -7.20
C LEU A 72 14.95 16.90 -8.34
N PHE A 73 15.54 16.67 -9.51
CA PHE A 73 14.86 16.05 -10.64
C PHE A 73 14.32 14.66 -10.28
N PHE A 74 15.14 13.80 -9.67
CA PHE A 74 14.69 12.46 -9.25
C PHE A 74 13.62 12.52 -8.15
N VAL A 75 13.74 13.43 -7.19
CA VAL A 75 12.70 13.63 -6.15
C VAL A 75 11.39 14.08 -6.79
N CYS A 76 11.42 15.06 -7.69
CA CYS A 76 10.24 15.50 -8.42
C CYS A 76 9.62 14.38 -9.27
N LEU A 77 10.45 13.58 -9.95
CA LEU A 77 9.98 12.43 -10.73
C LEU A 77 9.24 11.42 -9.83
N ILE A 78 9.81 11.09 -8.68
CA ILE A 78 9.18 10.23 -7.68
C ILE A 78 7.83 10.82 -7.24
N LEU A 79 7.79 12.08 -6.82
CA LEU A 79 6.57 12.74 -6.37
C LEU A 79 5.49 12.76 -7.45
N VAL A 80 5.85 13.07 -8.70
CA VAL A 80 4.91 13.08 -9.83
C VAL A 80 4.37 11.67 -10.09
N THR A 81 5.22 10.64 -10.08
CA THR A 81 4.75 9.26 -10.31
C THR A 81 3.79 8.78 -9.21
N TYR A 82 4.07 9.07 -7.94
CA TYR A 82 3.17 8.76 -6.83
C TYR A 82 1.90 9.61 -6.86
N GLY A 83 2.01 10.89 -7.23
CA GLY A 83 0.88 11.80 -7.39
C GLY A 83 -0.09 11.33 -8.48
N LEU A 84 0.45 10.98 -9.66
CA LEU A 84 -0.34 10.44 -10.77
C LEU A 84 -1.00 9.09 -10.42
N ARG A 85 -0.29 8.20 -9.71
CA ARG A 85 -0.89 6.95 -9.22
C ARG A 85 -2.03 7.20 -8.22
N THR A 86 -1.84 8.13 -7.30
CA THR A 86 -2.86 8.47 -6.29
C THR A 86 -4.08 9.08 -6.95
N TRP A 87 -3.88 9.99 -7.89
CA TRP A 87 -4.97 10.59 -8.67
C TRP A 87 -5.73 9.56 -9.50
N SER A 88 -5.03 8.64 -10.17
CA SER A 88 -5.64 7.53 -10.91
C SER A 88 -6.43 6.59 -9.99
N ARG A 89 -5.90 6.27 -8.79
CA ARG A 89 -6.57 5.45 -7.77
C ARG A 89 -7.84 6.12 -7.26
N ASN A 90 -7.83 7.44 -7.06
CA ASN A 90 -9.02 8.21 -6.66
C ASN A 90 -10.12 8.17 -7.73
N GLY A 91 -9.78 8.06 -9.02
CA GLY A 91 -10.76 7.87 -10.09
C GLY A 91 -11.51 6.53 -10.01
N VAL A 92 -10.87 5.48 -9.50
CA VAL A 92 -11.49 4.15 -9.29
C VAL A 92 -12.48 4.15 -8.13
N TRP A 93 -12.38 5.13 -7.22
CA TRP A 93 -13.31 5.27 -6.08
C TRP A 93 -14.64 5.94 -6.45
N GLY A 94 -14.90 6.19 -7.74
CA GLY A 94 -16.13 6.83 -8.20
C GLY A 94 -17.42 6.06 -7.91
N SER A 95 -17.34 4.75 -7.61
CA SER A 95 -18.49 3.96 -7.17
C SER A 95 -18.12 2.92 -6.10
N ARG A 96 -19.08 2.58 -5.23
CA ARG A 96 -18.92 1.50 -4.23
C ARG A 96 -18.58 0.16 -4.91
N LEU A 97 -19.14 -0.08 -6.11
CA LEU A 97 -18.88 -1.30 -6.88
C LEU A 97 -17.42 -1.38 -7.33
N ALA A 98 -16.90 -0.32 -7.93
CA ALA A 98 -15.50 -0.28 -8.37
C ALA A 98 -14.54 -0.40 -7.19
N LEU A 99 -14.85 0.27 -6.07
CA LEU A 99 -14.06 0.21 -4.84
C LEU A 99 -13.93 -1.22 -4.30
N PHE A 100 -15.06 -1.91 -4.07
CA PHE A 100 -15.03 -3.25 -3.50
C PHE A 100 -14.54 -4.31 -4.50
N THR A 101 -14.84 -4.17 -5.80
CA THR A 101 -14.32 -5.08 -6.83
C THR A 101 -12.80 -4.99 -6.92
N SER A 102 -12.24 -3.78 -6.94
CA SER A 102 -10.80 -3.55 -6.89
C SER A 102 -10.20 -4.07 -5.58
N GLY A 103 -10.84 -3.82 -4.44
CA GLY A 103 -10.39 -4.30 -3.13
C GLY A 103 -10.33 -5.82 -3.01
N ILE A 104 -11.31 -6.54 -3.58
CA ILE A 104 -11.29 -8.01 -3.63
C ILE A 104 -10.19 -8.51 -4.57
N LYS A 105 -9.97 -7.83 -5.70
CA LYS A 105 -8.90 -8.20 -6.64
C LYS A 105 -7.51 -8.03 -6.03
N ASP A 106 -7.25 -6.90 -5.37
CA ASP A 106 -5.97 -6.59 -4.73
C ASP A 106 -5.75 -7.46 -3.46
N ASN A 107 -6.83 -7.82 -2.74
CA ASN A 107 -6.74 -8.61 -1.51
C ASN A 107 -7.87 -9.64 -1.38
N PRO A 108 -7.79 -10.78 -2.09
CA PRO A 108 -8.85 -11.79 -2.13
C PRO A 108 -8.99 -12.59 -0.83
N LYS A 109 -8.08 -12.42 0.14
CA LYS A 109 -8.14 -13.08 1.45
C LYS A 109 -8.66 -12.17 2.55
N ASN A 110 -9.26 -11.03 2.21
CA ASN A 110 -9.84 -10.11 3.18
C ASN A 110 -11.34 -10.37 3.38
N ALA A 111 -11.69 -10.96 4.52
CA ALA A 111 -13.08 -11.23 4.89
C ALA A 111 -13.96 -9.98 4.87
N LYS A 112 -13.46 -8.84 5.36
CA LYS A 112 -14.21 -7.58 5.43
C LYS A 112 -14.52 -7.01 4.05
N MET A 113 -13.62 -7.20 3.07
CA MET A 113 -13.86 -6.78 1.68
C MET A 113 -14.97 -7.61 1.04
N HIS A 114 -14.93 -8.93 1.21
CA HIS A 114 -16.00 -9.81 0.72
C HIS A 114 -17.35 -9.50 1.38
N TYR A 115 -17.39 -9.27 2.70
CA TYR A 115 -18.60 -8.87 3.42
C TYR A 115 -19.18 -7.55 2.89
N ASN A 116 -18.35 -6.52 2.70
CA ASN A 116 -18.82 -5.24 2.20
C ASN A 116 -19.29 -5.30 0.75
N TYR A 117 -18.63 -6.10 -0.10
CA TYR A 117 -19.10 -6.36 -1.45
C TYR A 117 -20.44 -7.11 -1.44
N ALA A 118 -20.61 -8.08 -0.53
CA ALA A 118 -21.88 -8.79 -0.36
C ALA A 118 -23.01 -7.85 0.09
N ASN A 119 -22.76 -6.94 1.03
CA ASN A 119 -23.72 -5.88 1.39
C ASN A 119 -24.11 -5.05 0.16
N LEU A 120 -23.14 -4.61 -0.64
CA LEU A 120 -23.43 -3.86 -1.86
C LEU A 120 -24.27 -4.68 -2.86
N GLN A 121 -23.95 -5.96 -3.07
CA GLN A 121 -24.72 -6.84 -3.95
C GLN A 121 -26.15 -7.05 -3.44
N LYS A 122 -26.32 -7.20 -2.12
CA LYS A 122 -27.63 -7.25 -1.47
C LYS A 122 -28.42 -5.96 -1.71
N ASP A 123 -27.81 -4.79 -1.54
CA ASP A 123 -28.45 -3.49 -1.81
C ASP A 123 -28.86 -3.33 -3.29
N MET A 124 -28.12 -3.95 -4.21
CA MET A 124 -28.44 -3.98 -5.64
C MET A 124 -29.45 -5.07 -6.04
N GLY A 125 -29.95 -5.86 -5.09
CA GLY A 125 -30.89 -6.97 -5.34
C GLY A 125 -30.25 -8.24 -5.91
N ASN A 126 -28.92 -8.30 -6.01
CA ASN A 126 -28.18 -9.45 -6.53
C ASN A 126 -27.92 -10.49 -5.42
N THR A 127 -29.00 -11.10 -4.91
CA THR A 127 -28.98 -12.03 -3.77
C THR A 127 -27.98 -13.18 -3.93
N LYS A 128 -27.86 -13.76 -5.13
CA LYS A 128 -26.94 -14.89 -5.41
C LYS A 128 -25.47 -14.51 -5.19
N GLU A 129 -25.05 -13.35 -5.69
CA GLU A 129 -23.67 -12.87 -5.50
C GLU A 129 -23.42 -12.43 -4.06
N ALA A 130 -24.43 -11.85 -3.38
CA ALA A 130 -24.34 -11.53 -1.96
C ALA A 130 -24.07 -12.80 -1.13
N ILE A 131 -24.85 -13.87 -1.31
CA ILE A 131 -24.68 -15.16 -0.62
C ILE A 131 -23.27 -15.72 -0.81
N LYS A 132 -22.78 -15.75 -2.06
CA LYS A 132 -21.43 -16.24 -2.40
C LYS A 132 -20.34 -15.47 -1.66
N HIS A 133 -20.45 -14.15 -1.60
CA HIS A 133 -19.46 -13.31 -0.97
C HIS A 133 -19.57 -13.28 0.56
N TYR A 134 -20.76 -13.39 1.15
CA TYR A 134 -20.89 -13.66 2.59
C TYR A 134 -20.28 -15.01 2.96
N SER A 135 -20.56 -16.06 2.19
CA SER A 135 -19.98 -17.39 2.41
C SER A 135 -18.45 -17.36 2.33
N THR A 136 -17.90 -16.58 1.39
CA THR A 136 -16.44 -16.39 1.29
C THR A 136 -15.89 -15.62 2.50
N ALA A 137 -16.59 -14.58 2.97
CA ALA A 137 -16.20 -13.84 4.18
C ALA A 137 -16.20 -14.74 5.42
N ILE A 138 -17.23 -15.58 5.59
CA ILE A 138 -17.34 -16.58 6.67
C ILE A 138 -16.22 -17.63 6.58
N ARG A 139 -15.89 -18.11 5.37
CA ARG A 139 -14.77 -19.05 5.20
C ARG A 139 -13.42 -18.45 5.62
N LEU A 140 -13.22 -17.15 5.36
CA LEU A 140 -12.00 -16.44 5.74
C LEU A 140 -11.98 -16.05 7.22
N TRP A 141 -13.15 -15.80 7.81
CA TRP A 141 -13.32 -15.49 9.23
C TRP A 141 -14.60 -16.16 9.77
N PRO A 142 -14.48 -17.36 10.35
CA PRO A 142 -15.63 -18.17 10.77
C PRO A 142 -16.49 -17.58 11.89
N GLU A 143 -15.97 -16.65 12.69
CA GLU A 143 -16.71 -16.00 13.78
C GLU A 143 -17.24 -14.62 13.39
N TYR A 144 -17.33 -14.32 12.08
CA TYR A 144 -17.77 -13.02 11.61
C TYR A 144 -19.28 -12.84 11.75
N ALA A 145 -19.70 -12.42 12.95
CA ALA A 145 -21.10 -12.38 13.35
C ALA A 145 -22.02 -11.63 12.37
N SER A 146 -21.60 -10.47 11.87
CA SER A 146 -22.41 -9.69 10.93
C SER A 146 -22.56 -10.36 9.56
N ALA A 147 -21.56 -11.14 9.12
CA ALA A 147 -21.66 -11.91 7.87
C ALA A 147 -22.65 -13.07 8.00
N HIS A 148 -22.61 -13.79 9.13
CA HIS A 148 -23.59 -14.82 9.48
C HIS A 148 -25.02 -14.26 9.53
N ASN A 149 -25.23 -13.15 10.25
CA ASN A 149 -26.52 -12.50 10.34
C ASN A 149 -27.07 -12.10 8.95
N ASN A 150 -26.25 -11.42 8.14
CA ASN A 150 -26.73 -10.95 6.85
C ASN A 150 -26.91 -12.09 5.84
N LEU A 151 -26.14 -13.17 5.96
CA LEU A 151 -26.37 -14.39 5.17
C LEU A 151 -27.72 -15.01 5.55
N GLY A 152 -28.00 -15.17 6.85
CA GLY A 152 -29.28 -15.71 7.34
C GLY A 152 -30.51 -14.98 6.79
N THR A 153 -30.44 -13.65 6.64
CA THR A 153 -31.56 -12.87 6.04
C THR A 153 -31.82 -13.11 4.55
N LEU A 154 -30.91 -13.80 3.86
CA LEU A 154 -31.00 -14.09 2.43
C LEU A 154 -31.28 -15.56 2.12
N LEU A 155 -31.42 -16.41 3.15
CA LEU A 155 -31.69 -17.83 3.00
C LEU A 155 -33.19 -18.09 3.07
N ASP A 156 -33.69 -18.92 2.15
CA ASP A 156 -35.10 -19.27 2.07
C ASP A 156 -35.50 -20.36 3.08
N ASP A 157 -34.56 -21.23 3.47
CA ASP A 157 -34.80 -22.31 4.43
C ASP A 157 -34.66 -21.78 5.87
N PRO A 158 -35.73 -21.81 6.68
CA PRO A 158 -35.72 -21.29 8.04
C PRO A 158 -34.73 -22.03 8.95
N ILE A 159 -34.51 -23.33 8.75
CA ILE A 159 -33.57 -24.12 9.58
C ILE A 159 -32.14 -23.65 9.32
N VAL A 160 -31.80 -23.40 8.06
CA VAL A 160 -30.47 -22.91 7.69
C VAL A 160 -30.28 -21.45 8.13
N ALA A 161 -31.32 -20.62 8.00
CA ALA A 161 -31.30 -19.24 8.48
C ALA A 161 -31.11 -19.16 10.01
N GLU A 162 -31.84 -19.99 10.77
CA GLU A 162 -31.72 -20.12 12.22
C GLU A 162 -30.28 -20.46 12.61
N HIS A 163 -29.69 -21.47 11.95
CA HIS A 163 -28.33 -21.88 12.19
C HIS A 163 -27.35 -20.72 12.00
N GLU A 164 -27.49 -19.93 10.94
CA GLU A 164 -26.64 -18.76 10.70
C GLU A 164 -26.83 -17.66 11.75
N PHE A 165 -28.07 -17.37 12.18
CA PHE A 165 -28.31 -16.41 13.27
C PHE A 165 -27.69 -16.88 14.60
N LEU A 166 -27.78 -18.16 14.92
CA LEU A 166 -27.14 -18.73 16.10
C LEU A 166 -25.62 -18.65 16.03
N ARG A 167 -25.00 -18.86 14.85
CA ARG A 167 -23.56 -18.63 14.66
C ARG A 167 -23.19 -17.16 14.83
N ALA A 168 -24.02 -16.24 14.38
CA ALA A 168 -23.82 -14.82 14.62
C ALA A 168 -23.80 -14.48 16.12
N ILE A 169 -24.71 -15.07 16.90
CA ILE A 169 -24.77 -14.91 18.36
C ILE A 169 -23.58 -15.58 19.06
N ARG A 170 -23.06 -16.71 18.55
CA ARG A 170 -21.84 -17.33 19.09
C ARG A 170 -20.61 -16.44 18.89
N GLY A 171 -20.44 -15.88 17.69
CA GLY A 171 -19.32 -14.97 17.40
C GLY A 171 -19.42 -13.64 18.14
N ASN A 172 -20.63 -13.17 18.42
CA ASN A 172 -20.90 -12.00 19.25
C ASN A 172 -22.22 -12.16 20.02
N HIS A 173 -22.13 -12.48 21.32
CA HIS A 173 -23.29 -12.70 22.18
C HIS A 173 -24.26 -11.50 22.26
N ALA A 174 -23.74 -10.28 22.10
CA ALA A 174 -24.52 -9.04 22.12
C ALA A 174 -24.96 -8.57 20.71
N HIS A 175 -24.93 -9.44 19.69
CA HIS A 175 -25.30 -9.07 18.32
C HIS A 175 -26.81 -8.83 18.18
N GLY A 176 -27.26 -7.61 18.46
CA GLY A 176 -28.68 -7.25 18.50
C GLY A 176 -29.47 -7.59 17.23
N GLY A 177 -28.87 -7.41 16.05
CA GLY A 177 -29.52 -7.77 14.78
C GLY A 177 -29.81 -9.27 14.63
N ALA A 178 -28.97 -10.12 15.22
CA ALA A 178 -29.15 -11.57 15.13
C ALA A 178 -30.26 -12.05 16.08
N HIS A 179 -30.30 -11.51 17.30
CA HIS A 179 -31.42 -11.75 18.24
C HIS A 179 -32.76 -11.28 17.66
N PHE A 180 -32.79 -10.10 17.03
CA PHE A 180 -33.98 -9.59 16.38
C PHE A 180 -34.45 -10.52 15.25
N ASN A 181 -33.55 -10.89 14.33
CA ASN A 181 -33.90 -11.75 13.21
C ASN A 181 -34.32 -13.16 13.65
N LEU A 182 -33.69 -13.71 14.68
CA LEU A 182 -34.07 -14.99 15.26
C LEU A 182 -35.47 -14.93 15.90
N GLY A 183 -35.78 -13.84 16.62
CA GLY A 183 -37.12 -13.62 17.17
C GLY A 183 -38.19 -13.48 16.09
N VAL A 184 -37.89 -12.78 14.99
CA VAL A 184 -38.79 -12.70 13.82
C VAL A 184 -38.98 -14.08 13.18
N LEU A 185 -37.91 -14.86 13.04
CA LEU A 185 -37.96 -16.20 12.46
C LEU A 185 -38.93 -17.11 13.25
N TYR A 186 -38.78 -17.16 14.58
CA TYR A 186 -39.65 -17.97 15.46
C TYR A 186 -41.08 -17.46 15.60
N MET A 187 -41.35 -16.22 15.22
CA MET A 187 -42.72 -15.69 15.20
C MET A 187 -43.49 -16.16 13.97
N ILE A 188 -42.79 -16.44 12.87
CA ILE A 188 -43.38 -16.74 11.55
C ILE A 188 -43.39 -18.26 11.25
N SER A 189 -42.56 -19.05 11.96
CA SER A 189 -42.48 -20.51 11.85
C SER A 189 -43.43 -21.23 12.80
#